data_AF-A0A960VX09-F1
#
_entry.id   AF-A0A960VX09-F1
#
_cell.length_a   1.000
_cell.length_b   1.000
_cell.length_c   1.000
_cell.angle_alpha   90.00
_cell.angle_beta   90.00
_cell.angle_gamma   90.00
#
_symmetry.space_group_name_H-M   'P 1'
#
loop_
_entity.id
_entity.type
_entity.pdbx_description
1 polymer ?
#
loop_
_entity_poly.entity_id
_entity_poly.type
_entity_poly.pdbx_seq_one_letter_code
_entity_poly.pdbx_strand_id
1 'polypeptide(L)'
;MRMIGIRQRLLLATAVTALCSLATMGVLSADPGSKEDPLATVSYVQHRGMFTLRQVPAGTSIRLGTGAELIVTQPAAGQVVIDELDPLRDDLLDISAGERVSATALLPAHHYVNGSGHDIFIRPANDCALLLRGEWK
;
A
#
# COMPACT_ATOMS: atom_id res chain seq x y z
N MET A 1 -28.06 51.46 40.09
CA MET A 1 -28.62 50.08 40.14
C MET A 1 -29.26 49.75 38.80
N ARG A 2 -28.65 48.86 38.01
CA ARG A 2 -29.26 48.22 36.84
C ARG A 2 -28.84 46.75 36.88
N MET A 3 -29.75 45.88 37.36
CA MET A 3 -29.61 44.43 37.29
C MET A 3 -30.13 43.96 35.92
N ILE A 4 -29.25 43.52 35.05
CA ILE A 4 -29.63 42.91 33.77
C ILE A 4 -28.96 41.52 33.69
N GLY A 5 -29.79 40.48 33.78
CA GLY A 5 -29.76 39.39 32.79
C GLY A 5 -28.78 38.22 32.95
N ILE A 6 -28.67 37.60 34.12
CA ILE A 6 -27.89 36.33 34.28
C ILE A 6 -28.57 35.12 33.58
N ARG A 7 -29.86 35.21 33.23
CA ARG A 7 -30.62 34.05 32.70
C ARG A 7 -30.48 33.79 31.19
N GLN A 8 -29.82 34.67 30.43
CA GLN A 8 -29.71 34.54 28.97
C GLN A 8 -28.47 33.76 28.49
N ARG A 9 -27.52 33.43 29.38
CA ARG A 9 -26.29 32.70 28.99
C ARG A 9 -26.41 31.17 29.11
N LEU A 10 -27.52 30.65 29.64
CA LEU A 10 -27.67 29.21 29.91
C LEU A 10 -28.39 28.42 28.79
N LEU A 11 -28.85 29.09 27.73
CA LEU A 11 -29.60 28.46 26.63
C LEU A 11 -28.78 28.24 25.35
N LEU A 12 -27.50 28.64 25.31
CA LEU A 12 -26.61 28.38 24.17
C LEU A 12 -25.67 27.18 24.36
N ALA A 13 -25.61 26.59 25.56
CA ALA A 13 -24.68 25.50 25.84
C ALA A 13 -25.22 24.10 25.46
N THR A 14 -26.52 23.95 25.19
CA THR A 14 -27.15 22.66 24.90
C THR A 14 -27.39 22.38 23.41
N ALA A 15 -27.17 23.36 22.53
CA ALA A 15 -27.34 23.17 21.09
C ALA A 15 -26.07 22.69 20.37
N VAL A 16 -24.90 22.80 21.01
CA VAL A 16 -23.61 22.45 20.37
C VAL A 16 -23.27 20.97 20.52
N THR A 17 -23.83 20.27 21.51
CA THR A 17 -23.54 18.85 21.75
C THR A 17 -24.40 17.89 20.93
N ALA A 18 -25.49 18.37 20.31
CA ALA A 18 -26.39 17.54 19.51
C ALA A 18 -25.99 17.42 18.03
N LEU A 19 -25.06 18.25 17.55
CA LEU A 19 -24.61 18.23 16.15
C LEU A 19 -23.45 17.24 15.90
N CYS A 20 -22.83 16.68 16.94
CA CYS A 20 -21.75 15.69 16.80
C CYS A 20 -22.25 14.24 16.67
N SER A 21 -23.55 13.97 16.86
CA SER A 21 -24.06 12.59 16.96
C SER A 21 -24.58 12.00 15.65
N LEU A 22 -24.50 12.74 14.53
CA LEU A 22 -25.07 12.32 13.23
C LEU A 22 -24.04 11.87 12.18
N ALA A 23 -22.76 11.77 12.54
CA ALA A 23 -21.69 11.33 11.62
C ALA A 23 -21.32 9.84 11.76
N THR A 24 -22.11 9.04 12.49
CA THR A 24 -21.85 7.60 12.72
C THR A 24 -22.89 6.70 12.06
N MET A 25 -23.43 7.10 10.90
CA MET A 25 -24.20 6.19 10.06
C MET A 25 -23.46 5.95 8.76
N GLY A 26 -22.82 4.78 8.65
CA GLY A 26 -22.38 4.25 7.36
C GLY A 26 -20.87 4.13 7.16
N VAL A 27 -20.08 3.80 8.18
CA VAL A 27 -18.82 3.07 7.90
C VAL A 27 -19.22 1.62 7.61
N LEU A 28 -19.84 1.41 6.45
CA LEU A 28 -19.71 0.13 5.78
C LEU A 28 -18.22 -0.15 5.71
N SER A 29 -17.80 -1.33 6.15
CA SER A 29 -16.40 -1.79 6.08
C SER A 29 -15.96 -1.74 4.61
N ALA A 30 -15.54 -0.57 4.15
CA ALA A 30 -14.92 -0.40 2.86
C ALA A 30 -13.66 -1.24 2.89
N ASP A 31 -13.43 -2.02 1.83
CA ASP A 31 -12.18 -2.74 1.69
C ASP A 31 -11.03 -1.73 1.83
N PRO A 32 -10.00 -2.02 2.65
CA PRO A 32 -8.89 -1.09 2.82
C PRO A 32 -8.33 -0.61 1.47
N GLY A 33 -8.34 0.71 1.24
CA GLY A 33 -7.90 1.32 -0.01
C GLY A 33 -8.92 1.36 -1.16
N SER A 34 -10.21 1.10 -0.91
CA SER A 34 -11.28 1.36 -1.87
C SER A 34 -11.59 2.86 -1.98
N LYS A 35 -12.38 3.26 -3.00
CA LYS A 35 -12.81 4.66 -3.18
C LYS A 35 -13.78 5.14 -2.07
N GLU A 36 -14.33 4.19 -1.31
CA GLU A 36 -15.21 4.43 -0.16
C GLU A 36 -14.46 4.41 1.18
N ASP A 37 -13.15 4.10 1.21
CA ASP A 37 -12.35 4.09 2.42
C ASP A 37 -12.15 5.54 2.93
N PRO A 38 -12.70 5.90 4.11
CA PRO A 38 -12.58 7.26 4.66
C PRO A 38 -11.14 7.62 5.04
N LEU A 39 -10.23 6.64 5.12
CA LEU A 39 -8.79 6.83 5.33
C LEU A 39 -7.99 6.86 4.03
N ALA A 40 -8.58 6.52 2.88
CA ALA A 40 -7.92 6.64 1.58
C ALA A 40 -7.81 8.11 1.20
N THR A 41 -6.72 8.74 1.62
CA THR A 41 -6.36 10.09 1.20
C THR A 41 -6.11 10.11 -0.30
N VAL A 42 -6.30 11.27 -0.94
CA VAL A 42 -5.98 11.48 -2.37
C VAL A 42 -4.55 11.04 -2.70
N SER A 43 -3.61 11.17 -1.74
CA SER A 43 -2.23 10.68 -1.93
C SER A 43 -2.14 9.16 -2.02
N TYR A 44 -2.99 8.41 -1.30
CA TYR A 44 -3.03 6.96 -1.36
C TYR A 44 -3.54 6.47 -2.72
N VAL A 45 -4.62 7.07 -3.24
CA VAL A 45 -5.17 6.75 -4.56
C VAL A 45 -4.20 7.14 -5.68
N GLN A 46 -3.56 8.30 -5.58
CA GLN A 46 -2.51 8.73 -6.52
C GLN A 46 -1.29 7.81 -6.48
N HIS A 47 -0.86 7.38 -5.29
CA HIS A 47 0.22 6.39 -5.15
C HIS A 47 -0.14 5.06 -5.81
N ARG A 48 -1.37 4.56 -5.60
CA ARG A 48 -1.82 3.32 -6.23
C ARG A 48 -1.90 3.44 -7.76
N GLY A 49 -2.29 4.61 -8.27
CA GLY A 49 -2.35 4.90 -9.70
C GLY A 49 -1.00 4.87 -10.43
N MET A 50 0.13 4.90 -9.70
CA MET A 50 1.46 4.77 -10.30
C MET A 50 1.90 3.31 -10.51
N PHE A 51 1.16 2.34 -9.97
CA PHE A 51 1.46 0.93 -10.13
C PHE A 51 0.55 0.29 -11.17
N THR A 52 1.13 -0.55 -12.01
CA THR A 52 0.39 -1.41 -12.93
C THR A 52 0.16 -2.76 -12.28
N LEU A 53 -1.10 -3.16 -12.12
CA LEU A 53 -1.45 -4.51 -11.70
C LEU A 53 -1.21 -5.50 -12.84
N ARG A 54 -0.43 -6.54 -12.58
CA ARG A 54 -0.16 -7.65 -13.50
C ARG A 54 -0.47 -8.97 -12.85
N GLN A 55 -1.23 -9.80 -13.57
CA GLN A 55 -1.34 -11.23 -13.30
C GLN A 55 -0.16 -11.92 -13.98
N VAL A 56 0.60 -12.68 -13.21
CA VAL A 56 1.85 -13.29 -13.63
C VAL A 56 1.73 -14.79 -13.43
N PRO A 57 1.67 -15.58 -14.51
CA PRO A 57 1.68 -17.03 -14.41
C PRO A 57 2.99 -17.55 -13.81
N ALA A 58 2.91 -18.67 -13.10
CA ALA A 58 4.06 -19.41 -12.60
C ALA A 58 5.11 -19.65 -13.72
N GLY A 59 6.39 -19.54 -13.37
CA GLY A 59 7.50 -19.72 -14.31
C GLY A 59 7.73 -18.55 -15.27
N THR A 60 6.90 -17.51 -15.25
CA THR A 60 7.11 -16.32 -16.10
C THR A 60 8.26 -15.49 -15.53
N SER A 61 9.27 -15.21 -16.35
CA SER A 61 10.37 -14.32 -15.96
C SER A 61 9.95 -12.86 -16.10
N ILE A 62 10.12 -12.08 -15.05
CA ILE A 62 9.91 -10.63 -15.03
C ILE A 62 11.26 -9.96 -14.87
N ARG A 63 11.54 -9.01 -15.76
CA ARG A 63 12.72 -8.14 -15.67
C ARG A 63 12.35 -6.88 -14.91
N LEU A 64 13.14 -6.53 -13.90
CA LEU A 64 13.06 -5.25 -13.21
C LEU A 64 14.32 -4.45 -13.47
N GLY A 65 14.17 -3.29 -14.10
CA GLY A 65 15.26 -2.34 -14.28
C GLY A 65 15.62 -1.61 -12.99
N THR A 66 16.71 -0.86 -13.03
CA THR A 66 17.18 -0.05 -11.90
C THR A 66 16.09 0.92 -11.43
N GLY A 67 15.83 0.96 -10.13
CA GLY A 67 14.78 1.77 -9.50
C GLY A 67 13.36 1.25 -9.73
N ALA A 68 13.16 0.14 -10.45
CA ALA A 68 11.85 -0.48 -10.59
C ALA A 68 11.38 -1.03 -9.25
N GLU A 69 10.07 -0.98 -9.05
CA GLU A 69 9.43 -1.33 -7.79
C GLU A 69 8.36 -2.38 -8.01
N LEU A 70 8.21 -3.27 -7.05
CA LEU A 70 7.19 -4.30 -7.06
C LEU A 70 6.54 -4.45 -5.69
N ILE A 71 5.24 -4.75 -5.67
CA ILE A 71 4.53 -5.19 -4.47
C ILE A 71 3.84 -6.50 -4.81
N VAL A 72 4.09 -7.54 -4.02
CA VAL A 72 3.39 -8.82 -4.15
C VAL A 72 2.03 -8.67 -3.50
N THR A 73 0.93 -8.58 -4.25
CA THR A 73 -0.37 -8.27 -3.62
C THR A 73 -1.03 -9.51 -3.02
N GLN A 74 -0.94 -10.64 -3.71
CA GLN A 74 -1.46 -11.94 -3.28
C GLN A 74 -0.72 -13.04 -4.05
N PRO A 75 -0.08 -13.99 -3.38
CA PRO A 75 0.19 -15.27 -4.02
C PRO A 75 -0.94 -16.24 -3.74
N ALA A 76 -1.33 -17.00 -4.74
CA ALA A 76 -2.29 -18.10 -4.54
C ALA A 76 -1.73 -19.23 -3.66
N ALA A 77 -0.40 -19.31 -3.49
CA ALA A 77 0.28 -20.44 -2.85
C ALA A 77 1.53 -20.11 -2.01
N GLY A 78 1.76 -18.84 -1.61
CA GLY A 78 2.89 -18.46 -0.73
C GLY A 78 4.02 -17.67 -1.40
N GLN A 79 5.24 -17.76 -0.92
CA GLN A 79 6.34 -16.85 -1.32
C GLN A 79 6.64 -16.88 -2.83
N VAL A 80 7.03 -15.73 -3.41
CA VAL A 80 7.43 -15.62 -4.82
C VAL A 80 8.94 -15.86 -4.91
N VAL A 81 9.33 -17.00 -5.46
CA VAL A 81 10.75 -17.36 -5.59
C VAL A 81 11.47 -16.42 -6.58
N ILE A 82 12.74 -16.16 -6.31
CA ILE A 82 13.66 -15.44 -7.17
C ILE A 82 14.73 -16.43 -7.61
N ASP A 83 14.74 -16.75 -8.90
CA ASP A 83 15.64 -17.79 -9.44
C ASP A 83 17.10 -17.33 -9.48
N GLU A 84 17.34 -16.06 -9.79
CA GLU A 84 18.68 -15.49 -9.95
C GLU A 84 18.73 -14.17 -9.20
N LEU A 85 18.94 -14.27 -7.89
CA LEU A 85 19.41 -13.15 -7.08
C LEU A 85 20.83 -13.50 -6.63
N ASP A 86 21.84 -12.81 -7.18
CA ASP A 86 23.20 -12.85 -6.65
C ASP A 86 23.28 -11.83 -5.50
N PRO A 87 23.26 -12.24 -4.23
CA PRO A 87 23.23 -11.30 -3.10
C PRO A 87 24.48 -10.42 -3.00
N LEU A 88 25.55 -10.72 -3.76
CA LEU A 88 26.75 -9.88 -3.83
C LEU A 88 26.66 -8.79 -4.90
N ARG A 89 25.79 -8.97 -5.91
CA ARG A 89 25.62 -8.04 -7.04
C ARG A 89 24.27 -7.35 -7.02
N ASP A 90 23.23 -8.09 -6.71
CA ASP A 90 21.85 -7.64 -6.73
C ASP A 90 21.52 -6.95 -5.41
N ASP A 91 20.89 -5.79 -5.53
CA ASP A 91 20.50 -4.94 -4.41
C ASP A 91 18.99 -4.78 -4.44
N LEU A 92 18.28 -5.89 -4.24
CA LEU A 92 16.85 -5.85 -4.06
C LEU A 92 16.56 -5.48 -2.61
N LEU A 93 15.91 -4.35 -2.41
CA LEU A 93 15.62 -3.81 -1.09
C LEU A 93 14.16 -4.08 -0.74
N ASP A 94 13.91 -4.69 0.42
CA ASP A 94 12.59 -4.74 1.03
C ASP A 94 12.39 -3.45 1.83
N ILE A 95 11.64 -2.51 1.27
CA ILE A 95 11.38 -1.21 1.90
C ILE A 95 10.36 -1.37 3.05
N SER A 96 9.54 -2.41 3.03
CA SER A 96 8.60 -2.71 4.11
C SER A 96 9.32 -3.15 5.38
N ALA A 97 10.38 -3.96 5.24
CA ALA A 97 11.21 -4.42 6.35
C ALA A 97 12.44 -3.53 6.61
N GLY A 98 12.83 -2.69 5.65
CA GLY A 98 14.01 -1.83 5.74
C GLY A 98 15.33 -2.57 5.58
N GLU A 99 15.33 -3.70 4.86
CA GLU A 99 16.49 -4.59 4.74
C GLU A 99 16.76 -5.00 3.28
N ARG A 100 17.96 -5.51 3.02
CA ARG A 100 18.29 -6.13 1.74
C ARG A 100 17.68 -7.52 1.69
N VAL A 101 17.06 -7.86 0.57
CA VAL A 101 16.56 -9.21 0.31
C VAL A 101 17.75 -10.13 0.12
N SER A 102 18.07 -10.91 1.16
CA SER A 102 19.08 -11.98 1.09
C SER A 102 18.45 -13.34 0.79
N ALA A 103 17.12 -13.40 0.72
CA ALA A 103 16.35 -14.62 0.47
C ALA A 103 16.00 -14.76 -1.00
N THR A 104 15.92 -16.00 -1.49
CA THR A 104 15.45 -16.32 -2.84
C THR A 104 13.91 -16.26 -2.94
N ALA A 105 13.27 -15.44 -2.12
CA ALA A 105 11.83 -15.47 -1.93
C ALA A 105 11.29 -14.10 -1.46
N LEU A 106 10.23 -13.64 -2.12
CA LEU A 106 9.50 -12.42 -1.78
C LEU A 106 8.25 -12.76 -0.99
N LEU A 107 7.98 -11.93 0.01
CA LEU A 107 6.85 -12.06 0.92
C LEU A 107 5.60 -11.37 0.35
N PRO A 108 4.40 -11.91 0.62
CA PRO A 108 3.14 -11.23 0.32
C PRO A 108 3.06 -9.87 1.02
N ALA A 109 2.45 -8.90 0.34
CA ALA A 109 2.21 -7.53 0.79
C ALA A 109 3.47 -6.69 1.11
N HIS A 110 4.66 -7.17 0.75
CA HIS A 110 5.90 -6.43 0.91
C HIS A 110 6.24 -5.63 -0.35
N HIS A 111 6.91 -4.50 -0.14
CA HIS A 111 7.32 -3.56 -1.17
C HIS A 111 8.82 -3.67 -1.42
N TYR A 112 9.18 -4.03 -2.65
CA TYR A 112 10.56 -4.19 -3.07
C TYR A 112 10.97 -3.17 -4.12
N VAL A 113 12.24 -2.77 -4.06
CA VAL A 113 12.85 -1.85 -5.02
C VAL A 113 14.16 -2.44 -5.52
N ASN A 114 14.34 -2.48 -6.84
CA ASN A 114 15.63 -2.79 -7.42
C ASN A 114 16.58 -1.60 -7.24
N GLY A 115 17.41 -1.63 -6.20
CA GLY A 115 18.49 -0.68 -5.98
C GLY A 115 19.77 -1.00 -6.76
N SER A 116 19.82 -2.12 -7.48
CA SER A 116 21.01 -2.49 -8.24
C SER A 116 21.18 -1.59 -9.46
N GLY A 117 22.44 -1.32 -9.83
CA GLY A 117 22.79 -0.56 -11.02
C GLY A 117 22.54 -1.30 -12.34
N HIS A 118 21.82 -2.43 -12.30
CA HIS A 118 21.51 -3.30 -13.43
C HIS A 118 20.12 -3.93 -13.28
N ASP A 119 19.72 -4.73 -14.26
CA ASP A 119 18.44 -5.42 -14.25
C ASP A 119 18.48 -6.69 -13.40
N ILE A 120 17.44 -6.92 -12.62
CA ILE A 120 17.23 -8.20 -11.91
C ILE A 120 16.06 -8.97 -12.52
N PHE A 121 16.08 -10.30 -12.39
CA PHE A 121 15.04 -11.17 -12.92
C PHE A 121 14.35 -11.95 -11.80
N ILE A 122 13.02 -11.88 -11.78
CA ILE A 122 12.19 -12.60 -10.82
C ILE A 122 11.35 -13.61 -11.57
N ARG A 123 11.28 -14.83 -11.04
CA ARG A 123 10.47 -15.90 -11.63
C ARG A 123 9.56 -16.51 -10.57
N PRO A 124 8.28 -16.10 -10.51
CA PRO A 124 7.35 -16.65 -9.53
C PRO A 124 7.20 -18.16 -9.70
N ALA A 125 7.34 -18.91 -8.61
CA ALA A 125 7.10 -20.35 -8.60
C ALA A 125 5.60 -20.70 -8.72
N ASN A 126 4.72 -19.74 -8.47
CA ASN A 126 3.26 -19.89 -8.50
C ASN A 126 2.63 -18.68 -9.21
N ASP A 127 1.39 -18.84 -9.67
CA ASP A 127 0.60 -17.73 -10.17
C ASP A 127 0.45 -16.66 -9.08
N CYS A 128 0.72 -15.41 -9.45
CA CYS A 128 0.64 -14.30 -8.52
C CYS A 128 0.17 -13.00 -9.20
N ALA A 129 -0.29 -12.09 -8.35
CA ALA A 129 -0.58 -10.72 -8.75
C ALA A 129 0.53 -9.80 -8.21
N LEU A 130 1.14 -9.03 -9.12
CA LEU A 130 2.15 -8.03 -8.79
C LEU A 130 1.64 -6.64 -9.14
N LEU A 131 1.92 -5.67 -8.27
CA LEU A 131 1.86 -4.25 -8.61
C LEU A 131 3.27 -3.83 -9.00
N LEU A 132 3.45 -3.33 -10.23
CA LEU A 132 4.75 -2.97 -10.78
C LEU A 132 4.82 -1.48 -11.11
N ARG A 133 5.95 -0.84 -10.81
CA ARG A 133 6.23 0.57 -11.14
C ARG A 133 7.65 0.73 -11.69
N GLY A 134 7.86 1.70 -12.57
CA GLY A 134 9.16 1.98 -13.18
C GLY A 134 9.43 1.12 -14.42
N GLU A 135 10.69 0.84 -14.70
CA GLU A 135 11.10 0.04 -15.86
C GLU A 135 10.97 -1.46 -15.59
N TRP A 136 9.97 -2.12 -16.16
CA TRP A 136 9.81 -3.57 -16.07
C TRP A 136 9.36 -4.16 -17.41
N LYS A 137 9.60 -5.47 -17.60
CA LYS A 137 9.15 -6.21 -18.79
C LYS A 137 8.78 -7.64 -18.45
#